data_AF-A0A3B9N1M4-F1
#
_entry.id   AF-A0A3B9N1M4-F1
#
_cell.length_a   1.000
_cell.length_b   1.000
_cell.length_c   1.000
_cell.angle_alpha   90.00
_cell.angle_beta   90.00
_cell.angle_gamma   90.00
#
_symmetry.space_group_name_H-M   'P 1'
#
loop_
_entity.id
_entity.type
_entity.pdbx_description
1 polymer ?
#
loop_
_entity_poly.entity_id
_entity_poly.type
_entity_poly.pdbx_seq_one_letter_code
_entity_poly.pdbx_strand_id
1 'polypeptide(L)'
;MKEKDAYIDYEPQQLIMYVEKEDGSFGPIQTGSYISKNYLDDFWEKMLRLRNNLLEQLKKNEITPVYFYKLIHDFNDVELARRTGIPVFKVKRHQKVNSFKSIKLSDLQKYAYAFDVPVSNLFQAIVVEDNENRAETDKNIQPIIVKQTRTENPFLVITKIESNKK
;
A
#
# COMPACT_ATOMS: atom_id res chain seq x y z
N MET A 1 -8.93 -10.55 -22.75
CA MET A 1 -8.06 -9.59 -23.46
C MET A 1 -7.47 -10.32 -24.65
N LYS A 2 -7.59 -9.81 -25.88
CA LYS A 2 -6.93 -10.46 -27.04
C LYS A 2 -5.48 -9.99 -27.10
N GLU A 3 -4.57 -10.81 -27.60
CA GLU A 3 -3.12 -10.53 -27.66
C GLU A 3 -2.78 -9.19 -28.33
N LYS A 4 -3.57 -8.83 -29.36
CA LYS A 4 -3.51 -7.53 -30.04
C LYS A 4 -3.88 -6.31 -29.18
N ASP A 5 -4.62 -6.51 -28.08
CA ASP A 5 -5.04 -5.44 -27.18
C ASP A 5 -3.98 -5.17 -26.08
N ALA A 6 -2.95 -6.03 -25.99
CA ALA A 6 -1.80 -5.85 -25.10
C ALA A 6 -0.58 -5.23 -25.80
N TYR A 7 -0.62 -5.11 -27.13
CA TYR A 7 0.45 -4.51 -27.92
C TYR A 7 0.29 -2.98 -27.90
N ILE A 8 0.94 -2.34 -26.93
CA ILE A 8 1.07 -0.89 -26.90
C ILE A 8 2.30 -0.55 -27.74
N ASP A 9 2.11 0.22 -28.82
CA ASP A 9 3.21 0.80 -29.58
C ASP A 9 3.91 1.83 -28.69
N TYR A 10 5.01 1.43 -28.05
CA TYR A 10 5.84 2.30 -27.25
C TYR A 10 7.26 2.20 -27.76
N GLU A 11 7.90 3.34 -28.05
CA GLU A 11 9.34 3.36 -28.28
C GLU A 11 10.01 2.95 -26.96
N PRO A 12 10.73 1.82 -26.90
CA PRO A 12 11.49 1.50 -25.71
C PRO A 12 12.41 2.67 -25.41
N GLN A 13 12.37 3.20 -24.18
CA GLN A 13 13.30 4.25 -23.76
C GLN A 13 14.72 3.72 -23.89
N GLN A 14 15.37 4.02 -25.03
CA GLN A 14 16.73 3.62 -25.33
C GLN A 14 17.67 4.56 -24.57
N LEU A 15 18.44 3.99 -23.65
CA LEU A 15 19.49 4.74 -22.97
C LEU A 15 20.77 4.61 -23.80
N ILE A 16 21.30 5.75 -24.28
CA ILE A 16 22.61 5.81 -24.92
C ILE A 16 23.62 6.20 -23.84
N MET A 17 24.51 5.28 -23.49
CA MET A 17 25.59 5.53 -22.52
C MET A 17 26.93 5.56 -23.25
N TYR A 18 27.82 6.48 -22.88
CA TYR A 18 29.20 6.46 -23.35
C TYR A 18 30.05 5.67 -22.35
N VAL A 19 30.62 4.56 -22.78
CA VAL A 19 31.46 3.67 -21.96
C VAL A 19 32.81 3.46 -22.64
N GLU A 20 33.85 3.24 -21.83
CA GLU A 20 35.17 2.82 -22.30
C GLU A 20 35.11 1.35 -22.73
N LYS A 21 35.49 1.09 -23.98
CA LYS A 21 35.53 -0.25 -24.57
C LYS A 21 36.84 -0.94 -24.19
N GLU A 22 36.91 -2.24 -24.43
CA GLU A 22 38.10 -3.06 -24.15
C GLU A 22 39.37 -2.58 -24.90
N ASP A 23 39.22 -1.80 -25.97
CA ASP A 23 40.29 -1.18 -26.74
C ASP A 23 40.73 0.21 -26.20
N GLY A 24 40.18 0.66 -25.08
CA GLY A 24 40.45 1.99 -24.47
C GLY A 24 39.75 3.15 -25.18
N SER A 25 38.91 2.89 -26.19
CA SER A 25 38.13 3.92 -26.87
C SER A 25 36.78 4.15 -26.17
N PHE A 26 36.34 5.41 -26.07
CA PHE A 26 35.00 5.73 -25.57
C PHE A 26 33.99 5.68 -26.72
N GLY A 27 32.90 4.92 -26.54
CA GLY A 27 31.85 4.84 -27.56
C GLY A 27 30.45 4.71 -26.97
N PRO A 28 29.42 5.08 -27.75
CA PRO A 28 28.04 4.93 -27.33
C PRO A 28 27.64 3.44 -27.34
N ILE A 29 27.00 2.99 -26.27
CA ILE A 29 26.28 1.71 -26.20
C ILE A 29 24.79 1.99 -26.02
N GLN A 30 23.97 1.35 -26.84
CA GLN A 30 22.51 1.35 -26.68
C GLN A 30 22.13 0.24 -25.73
N THR A 31 21.55 0.60 -24.59
CA THR A 31 21.05 -0.36 -23.60
C THR A 31 19.59 -0.08 -23.26
N GLY A 32 18.85 -1.12 -22.87
CA GLY A 32 17.49 -0.97 -22.37
C GLY A 32 17.50 -0.23 -21.03
N SER A 33 16.49 0.60 -20.78
CA SER A 33 16.37 1.29 -19.49
C SER A 33 16.28 0.27 -18.34
N TYR A 34 17.23 0.33 -17.39
CA TYR A 34 17.19 -0.44 -16.14
C TYR A 34 15.84 -0.25 -15.42
N ILE A 35 15.26 0.95 -15.54
CA ILE A 35 13.95 1.30 -14.98
C ILE A 35 12.86 0.47 -15.64
N SER A 36 12.87 0.30 -16.96
CA SER A 36 11.88 -0.54 -17.66
C SER A 36 12.02 -2.01 -17.31
N LYS A 37 13.24 -2.52 -17.11
CA LYS A 37 13.49 -3.92 -16.76
C LYS A 37 13.01 -4.27 -15.35
N ASN A 38 13.24 -3.39 -14.38
CA ASN A 38 12.96 -3.65 -12.95
C ASN A 38 11.75 -2.86 -12.42
N TYR A 39 10.95 -2.26 -13.30
CA TYR A 39 9.86 -1.35 -12.92
C TYR A 39 8.90 -1.96 -11.90
N LEU A 40 8.49 -3.21 -12.12
CA LEU A 40 7.53 -3.90 -11.25
C LEU A 40 8.12 -4.17 -9.87
N ASP A 41 9.34 -4.71 -9.80
CA ASP A 41 10.00 -5.01 -8.53
C ASP A 41 10.24 -3.74 -7.70
N ASP A 42 10.76 -2.69 -8.34
CA ASP A 42 10.97 -1.38 -7.73
C ASP A 42 9.65 -0.73 -7.29
N PHE A 43 8.58 -0.89 -8.07
CA PHE A 43 7.24 -0.44 -7.70
C PHE A 43 6.72 -1.13 -6.44
N TRP A 44 6.83 -2.46 -6.36
CA TRP A 44 6.40 -3.22 -5.18
C TRP A 44 7.22 -2.86 -3.94
N GLU A 45 8.54 -2.73 -4.07
CA GLU A 45 9.42 -2.33 -2.98
C GLU A 45 9.05 -0.93 -2.46
N LYS A 46 8.85 0.04 -3.37
CA LYS A 46 8.43 1.40 -3.02
C LYS A 46 7.07 1.43 -2.35
N MET A 47 6.10 0.67 -2.86
CA MET A 47 4.76 0.60 -2.28
C MET A 47 4.78 -0.04 -0.89
N LEU A 48 5.60 -1.06 -0.67
CA LEU A 48 5.78 -1.69 0.65
C LEU A 48 6.41 -0.71 1.64
N ARG A 49 7.44 0.03 1.22
CA ARG A 49 8.05 1.11 2.02
C ARG A 49 7.05 2.22 2.36
N LEU A 50 6.26 2.67 1.37
CA LEU A 50 5.21 3.66 1.56
C LEU A 50 4.18 3.18 2.59
N ARG A 51 3.70 1.95 2.45
CA ARG A 51 2.72 1.34 3.35
C ARG A 51 3.24 1.28 4.78
N ASN A 52 4.47 0.82 4.97
CA ASN A 52 5.08 0.74 6.29
C ASN A 52 5.25 2.11 6.92
N ASN A 53 5.71 3.10 6.15
CA ASN A 53 5.85 4.47 6.62
C ASN A 53 4.49 5.06 7.06
N LEU A 54 3.46 4.93 6.22
CA LEU A 54 2.12 5.41 6.55
C LEU A 54 1.54 4.68 7.76
N LEU A 55 1.80 3.39 7.91
CA LEU A 55 1.34 2.62 9.07
C LEU A 55 2.01 3.10 10.37
N GLU A 56 3.29 3.48 10.34
CA GLU A 56 3.97 4.12 11.48
C GLU A 56 3.37 5.49 11.81
N GLN A 57 3.13 6.35 10.81
CA GLN A 57 2.44 7.63 11.02
C GLN A 57 1.03 7.44 11.59
N LEU A 58 0.32 6.40 11.12
CA LEU A 58 -1.02 6.07 11.59
C LEU A 58 -0.98 5.62 13.05
N LYS A 59 0.00 4.79 13.45
CA LYS A 59 0.21 4.37 14.85
C LYS A 59 0.45 5.55 15.79
N LYS A 60 1.21 6.56 15.32
CA LYS A 60 1.57 7.77 16.07
C LYS A 60 0.47 8.84 16.09
N ASN A 61 -0.69 8.58 15.49
CA ASN A 61 -1.79 9.53 15.37
C ASN A 61 -1.44 10.79 14.56
N GLU A 62 -0.49 10.71 13.63
CA GLU A 62 -0.10 11.83 12.74
C GLU A 62 -1.07 11.95 11.56
N ILE A 63 -1.58 10.80 11.09
CA ILE A 63 -2.55 10.70 10.01
C ILE A 63 -3.82 9.96 10.48
N THR A 64 -4.87 10.05 9.66
CA THR A 64 -6.14 9.35 9.89
C THR A 64 -6.25 8.11 9.02
N PRO A 65 -7.13 7.15 9.37
CA PRO A 65 -7.41 6.00 8.51
C PRO A 65 -7.85 6.40 7.09
N VAL A 66 -8.66 7.46 6.96
CA VAL A 66 -9.11 7.96 5.65
C VAL A 66 -7.92 8.43 4.81
N TYR A 67 -6.94 9.10 5.42
CA TYR A 67 -5.72 9.51 4.72
C TYR A 67 -4.87 8.30 4.31
N PHE A 68 -4.69 7.34 5.22
CA PHE A 68 -3.97 6.10 4.97
C PHE A 68 -4.52 5.35 3.75
N TYR A 69 -5.82 5.02 3.76
CA TYR A 69 -6.43 4.27 2.67
C TYR A 69 -6.49 5.08 1.37
N LYS A 70 -6.71 6.40 1.44
CA LYS A 70 -6.65 7.25 0.25
C LYS A 70 -5.32 7.10 -0.50
N LEU A 71 -4.20 7.12 0.21
CA LEU A 71 -2.87 6.99 -0.41
C LEU A 71 -2.57 5.58 -0.90
N ILE A 72 -2.95 4.54 -0.15
CA ILE A 72 -2.74 3.15 -0.57
C ILE A 72 -3.53 2.81 -1.84
N HIS A 73 -4.73 3.37 -1.98
CA HIS A 73 -5.55 3.22 -3.20
C HIS A 73 -5.24 4.27 -4.28
N ASP A 74 -4.25 5.12 -4.06
CA ASP A 74 -3.85 6.21 -4.97
C ASP A 74 -5.01 7.10 -5.44
N PHE A 75 -5.96 7.40 -4.54
CA PHE A 75 -7.07 8.29 -4.85
C PHE A 75 -6.72 9.75 -4.60
N ASN A 76 -7.09 10.62 -5.54
CA ASN A 76 -7.12 12.05 -5.24
C ASN A 76 -8.40 12.43 -4.45
N ASP A 77 -8.41 13.61 -3.85
CA ASP A 77 -9.54 14.05 -2.99
C ASP A 77 -10.86 14.16 -3.78
N VAL A 78 -10.79 14.46 -5.08
CA VAL A 78 -11.98 14.63 -5.95
C VAL A 78 -12.56 13.27 -6.34
N GLU A 79 -11.71 12.31 -6.67
CA GLU A 79 -12.09 10.92 -6.93
C GLU A 79 -12.70 10.28 -5.71
N LEU A 80 -12.06 10.42 -4.55
CA LEU A 80 -12.59 9.89 -3.30
C LEU A 80 -13.95 10.51 -2.97
N ALA A 81 -14.10 11.82 -3.15
CA ALA A 81 -15.38 12.51 -2.99
C ALA A 81 -16.47 11.96 -3.92
N ARG A 82 -16.14 11.75 -5.21
CA ARG A 82 -17.07 11.18 -6.19
C ARG A 82 -17.48 9.75 -5.84
N ARG A 83 -16.53 8.89 -5.48
CA ARG A 83 -16.77 7.49 -5.11
C ARG A 83 -17.61 7.36 -3.84
N THR A 84 -17.37 8.22 -2.86
CA THR A 84 -18.08 8.18 -1.55
C THR A 84 -19.37 8.99 -1.54
N GLY A 85 -19.58 9.90 -2.51
CA GLY A 85 -20.66 10.88 -2.46
C GLY A 85 -20.51 11.89 -1.30
N ILE A 86 -19.30 12.06 -0.77
CA ILE A 86 -18.98 13.02 0.29
C ILE A 86 -18.39 14.28 -0.35
N PRO A 87 -18.83 15.49 0.03
CA PRO A 87 -18.25 16.72 -0.52
C PRO A 87 -16.73 16.81 -0.32
N VAL A 88 -16.01 17.31 -1.33
CA VAL A 88 -14.53 17.37 -1.33
C VAL A 88 -13.98 18.08 -0.08
N PHE A 89 -14.58 19.19 0.34
CA PHE A 89 -14.14 19.90 1.54
C PHE A 89 -14.22 19.04 2.80
N LYS A 90 -15.24 18.18 2.88
CA LYS A 90 -15.47 17.27 4.00
C LYS A 90 -14.49 16.09 3.94
N VAL A 91 -14.19 15.58 2.75
CA VAL A 91 -13.11 14.60 2.53
C VAL A 91 -11.76 15.13 3.01
N LYS A 92 -11.38 16.35 2.61
CA LYS A 92 -10.16 17.00 3.08
C LYS A 92 -10.15 17.19 4.60
N ARG A 93 -11.31 17.50 5.18
CA ARG A 93 -11.46 17.67 6.63
C ARG A 93 -11.29 16.34 7.37
N HIS A 94 -11.93 15.26 6.91
CA HIS A 94 -11.85 13.94 7.54
C HIS A 94 -10.45 13.31 7.50
N GLN A 95 -9.59 13.76 6.59
CA GLN A 95 -8.19 13.34 6.56
C GLN A 95 -7.38 13.91 7.73
N LYS A 96 -7.86 14.96 8.41
CA LYS A 96 -7.18 15.60 9.55
C LYS A 96 -7.64 15.01 10.88
N VAL A 97 -6.69 14.69 11.75
CA VAL A 97 -6.91 14.04 13.07
C VAL A 97 -7.98 14.75 13.90
N ASN A 98 -7.91 16.08 14.02
CA ASN A 98 -8.84 16.87 14.83
C ASN A 98 -10.30 16.75 14.38
N SER A 99 -10.55 16.63 13.07
CA SER A 99 -11.91 16.51 12.56
C SER A 99 -12.37 15.07 12.40
N PHE A 100 -11.44 14.11 12.30
CA PHE A 100 -11.77 12.70 12.25
C PHE A 100 -12.43 12.23 13.55
N LYS A 101 -12.10 12.82 14.70
CA LYS A 101 -12.71 12.48 16.00
C LYS A 101 -14.24 12.61 16.03
N SER A 102 -14.80 13.50 15.23
CA SER A 102 -16.25 13.79 15.18
C SER A 102 -16.91 13.30 13.88
N ILE A 103 -16.26 12.38 13.16
CA ILE A 103 -16.82 11.80 11.95
C ILE A 103 -18.07 10.98 12.26
N LYS A 104 -19.06 11.03 11.36
CA LYS A 104 -20.29 10.24 11.49
C LYS A 104 -20.06 8.83 10.97
N LEU A 105 -20.73 7.84 11.59
CA LEU A 105 -20.70 6.45 11.13
C LEU A 105 -21.15 6.31 9.66
N SER A 106 -22.13 7.11 9.23
CA SER A 106 -22.60 7.10 7.84
C SER A 106 -21.53 7.56 6.84
N ASP A 107 -20.61 8.45 7.23
CA ASP A 107 -19.47 8.82 6.39
C ASP A 107 -18.41 7.72 6.38
N LEU A 108 -18.14 7.09 7.54
CA LEU A 108 -17.21 5.97 7.65
C LEU A 108 -17.63 4.78 6.79
N GLN A 109 -18.93 4.45 6.76
CA GLN A 109 -19.47 3.39 5.90
C GLN A 109 -19.21 3.67 4.42
N LYS A 110 -19.37 4.92 3.99
CA LYS A 110 -19.10 5.34 2.60
C LYS A 110 -17.62 5.19 2.25
N TYR A 111 -16.71 5.57 3.16
CA TYR A 111 -15.28 5.36 2.95
C TYR A 111 -14.93 3.88 2.90
N ALA A 112 -15.41 3.08 3.84
CA ALA A 112 -15.19 1.64 3.89
C ALA A 112 -15.62 0.96 2.59
N TYR A 113 -16.80 1.33 2.08
CA TYR A 113 -17.28 0.85 0.78
C TYR A 113 -16.38 1.29 -0.39
N ALA A 114 -15.93 2.56 -0.42
CA ALA A 114 -15.07 3.06 -1.48
C ALA A 114 -13.65 2.44 -1.47
N PHE A 115 -13.17 2.03 -0.30
CA PHE A 115 -11.88 1.36 -0.12
C PHE A 115 -11.97 -0.17 -0.20
N ASP A 116 -13.18 -0.72 -0.36
CA ASP A 116 -13.43 -2.16 -0.36
C ASP A 116 -12.90 -2.88 0.90
N VAL A 117 -13.19 -2.28 2.07
CA VAL A 117 -12.82 -2.86 3.36
C VAL A 117 -14.00 -2.83 4.34
N PRO A 118 -14.07 -3.75 5.32
CA PRO A 118 -14.99 -3.64 6.43
C PRO A 118 -14.77 -2.34 7.22
N VAL A 119 -15.83 -1.76 7.77
CA VAL A 119 -15.73 -0.53 8.58
C VAL A 119 -14.79 -0.70 9.77
N SER A 120 -14.73 -1.91 10.36
CA SER A 120 -13.78 -2.24 11.43
C SER A 120 -12.32 -2.09 11.02
N ASN A 121 -11.98 -2.40 9.76
CA ASN A 121 -10.61 -2.33 9.24
C ASN A 121 -10.12 -0.90 9.06
N LEU A 122 -11.00 0.11 9.15
CA LEU A 122 -10.57 1.50 9.30
C LEU A 122 -9.90 1.75 10.66
N PHE A 123 -10.21 0.93 11.66
CA PHE A 123 -9.76 1.09 13.05
C PHE A 123 -8.82 -0.04 13.50
N GLN A 124 -8.53 -0.99 12.63
CA GLN A 124 -7.78 -2.20 12.94
C GLN A 124 -6.74 -2.47 11.85
N ALA A 125 -5.47 -2.58 12.26
CA ALA A 125 -4.41 -3.09 11.40
C ALA A 125 -4.18 -4.56 11.74
N ILE A 126 -4.43 -5.45 10.77
CA ILE A 126 -4.20 -6.89 10.93
C ILE A 126 -2.78 -7.20 10.45
N VAL A 127 -1.96 -7.76 11.33
CA VAL A 127 -0.61 -8.21 11.03
C VAL A 127 -0.57 -9.72 11.19
N VAL A 128 -0.30 -10.42 10.10
CA VAL A 128 -0.10 -11.87 10.10
C VAL A 128 1.40 -12.10 10.07
N GLU A 129 1.95 -12.74 11.10
CA GLU A 129 3.32 -13.24 11.07
C GLU A 129 3.31 -14.69 10.61
N ASP A 130 3.34 -14.89 9.29
CA ASP A 130 3.58 -16.21 8.73
C ASP A 130 5.10 -16.44 8.62
N ASN A 131 5.56 -17.58 9.15
CA ASN A 131 6.93 -18.04 8.93
C ASN A 131 6.97 -18.75 7.56
N GLU A 132 7.11 -18.02 6.46
CA GLU A 132 7.09 -18.55 5.07
C GLU A 132 8.21 -19.55 4.71
N ASN A 133 9.02 -20.01 5.69
CA ASN A 133 10.06 -21.03 5.48
C ASN A 133 9.61 -22.48 5.70
N ARG A 134 8.31 -22.78 5.73
CA ARG A 134 7.82 -24.15 5.94
C ARG A 134 7.35 -24.75 4.61
N ALA A 135 8.32 -25.15 3.80
CA ALA A 135 8.10 -26.13 2.74
C ALA A 135 7.47 -27.38 3.37
N GLU A 136 6.28 -27.74 2.89
CA GLU A 136 5.70 -29.08 2.88
C GLU A 136 6.25 -30.09 3.90
N THR A 137 5.93 -29.93 5.18
CA THR A 137 5.94 -31.05 6.12
C THR A 137 5.10 -30.67 7.34
N ASP A 138 4.18 -31.54 7.69
CA ASP A 138 3.32 -31.53 8.88
C ASP A 138 2.10 -30.61 8.89
N LYS A 139 0.97 -31.20 8.46
CA LYS A 139 -0.41 -30.81 8.78
C LYS A 139 -0.70 -30.99 10.28
N ASN A 140 0.06 -30.33 11.16
CA ASN A 140 -0.32 -30.15 12.56
C ASN A 140 -0.89 -28.75 12.71
N ILE A 141 -2.21 -28.67 12.95
CA ILE A 141 -2.94 -27.42 13.19
C ILE A 141 -2.40 -26.81 14.48
N GLN A 142 -1.41 -25.93 14.36
CA GLN A 142 -0.92 -25.16 15.49
C GLN A 142 -2.01 -24.19 15.92
N PRO A 143 -2.26 -24.01 17.23
CA PRO A 143 -3.29 -23.09 17.69
C PRO A 143 -2.91 -21.67 17.28
N ILE A 144 -3.85 -20.98 16.63
CA ILE A 144 -3.71 -19.59 16.20
C ILE A 144 -3.91 -18.71 17.43
N ILE A 145 -2.96 -17.83 17.71
CA ILE A 145 -3.04 -16.85 18.80
C ILE A 145 -3.35 -15.48 18.18
N VAL A 146 -4.41 -14.85 18.66
CA VAL A 146 -4.80 -13.49 18.26
C VAL A 146 -4.53 -12.55 19.44
N LYS A 147 -3.61 -11.60 19.27
CA LYS A 147 -3.29 -10.56 20.27
C LYS A 147 -3.71 -9.20 19.74
N GLN A 148 -4.36 -8.40 20.58
CA GLN A 148 -4.72 -7.02 20.26
C GLN A 148 -3.92 -6.04 21.11
N THR A 149 -3.27 -5.08 20.45
CA THR A 149 -2.43 -4.07 21.12
C THR A 149 -2.93 -2.68 20.73
N ARG A 150 -3.10 -1.81 21.73
CA ARG A 150 -3.42 -0.40 21.52
C ARG A 150 -2.20 0.36 21.00
N THR A 151 -2.44 1.40 20.22
CA THR A 151 -1.40 2.30 19.71
C THR A 151 -1.52 3.67 20.33
N GLU A 152 -0.59 4.58 20.03
CA GLU A 152 -0.69 5.99 20.43
C GLU A 152 -1.90 6.66 19.77
N ASN A 153 -2.31 6.18 18.60
CA ASN A 153 -3.55 6.56 17.95
C ASN A 153 -4.75 5.94 18.68
N PRO A 154 -5.63 6.78 19.28
CA PRO A 154 -6.78 6.29 20.03
C PRO A 154 -7.82 5.56 19.16
N PHE A 155 -7.73 5.70 17.84
CA PHE A 155 -8.63 5.07 16.88
C PHE A 155 -8.09 3.77 16.30
N LEU A 156 -6.83 3.41 16.55
CA LEU A 156 -6.19 2.26 15.91
C LEU A 156 -5.78 1.18 16.91
N VAL A 157 -6.20 -0.05 16.62
CA VAL A 157 -5.76 -1.27 17.31
C VAL A 157 -4.99 -2.15 16.33
N ILE A 158 -3.85 -2.69 16.77
CA ILE A 158 -3.11 -3.69 15.99
C ILE A 158 -3.59 -5.06 16.44
N THR A 159 -4.02 -5.88 15.49
CA THR A 159 -4.37 -7.28 15.73
C THR A 159 -3.31 -8.16 15.11
N LYS A 160 -2.51 -8.76 15.97
CA LYS A 160 -1.44 -9.66 15.58
C LYS A 160 -1.93 -11.10 15.63
N ILE A 161 -1.77 -11.80 14.53
CA ILE A 161 -2.12 -13.22 14.38
C ILE A 161 -0.81 -14.00 14.27
N GLU A 162 -0.55 -14.85 15.25
CA GLU A 162 0.68 -15.65 15.35
C GLU A 162 0.34 -17.14 15.40
N SER A 163 1.15 -17.98 14.74
CA SER A 163 1.14 -19.42 14.96
C SER A 163 1.88 -19.75 16.26
N ASN A 164 1.25 -20.49 17.17
CA ASN A 164 1.89 -20.88 18.43
C ASN A 164 3.06 -21.83 18.14
N LYS A 165 4.30 -21.34 18.34
CA LYS A 165 5.49 -22.19 18.37
C LYS A 165 5.47 -23.01 19.66
N LYS A 166 5.02 -24.27 19.59
CA LYS A 166 5.40 -25.28 20.59
C LYS A 166 6.87 -25.63 20.42
#